data_AF-Q010F4-F1
#
_entry.id   AF-Q010F4-F1
#
_cell.length_a   1.000
_cell.length_b   1.000
_cell.length_c   1.000
_cell.angle_alpha   90.00
_cell.angle_beta   90.00
_cell.angle_gamma   90.00
#
_symmetry.space_group_name_H-M   'P 1'
#
loop_
_entity.id
_entity.type
_entity.pdbx_description
1 polymer ?
#
loop_
_entity_poly.entity_id
_entity_poly.type
_entity_poly.pdbx_seq_one_letter_code
_entity_poly.pdbx_strand_id
1 'polypeptide(L)'
;MPRDATDANSEVSCALRVVARSADGRKHVVSERMGFTFRWRATTHSSVTVALVPVDGRATHWRYERVITREVFDGIKAEQTLTLRDAVGLAETCARALSEDGDGRLSVLSCESDGRARLEIVEDGGHRLVSVLELPFVAMGEEAVRREVSEEYASMQRELGEYRRKFGSL
;
A
#
# COMPACT_ATOMS: atom_id res chain seq x y z
N MET A 1 -8.53 -6.42 -28.74
CA MET A 1 -8.17 -5.02 -28.41
C MET A 1 -7.15 -5.08 -27.28
N PRO A 2 -5.86 -4.82 -27.53
CA PRO A 2 -4.91 -4.64 -26.44
C PRO A 2 -5.32 -3.35 -25.71
N ARG A 3 -5.49 -3.42 -24.38
CA ARG A 3 -5.65 -2.20 -23.56
C ARG A 3 -4.36 -1.40 -23.74
N ASP A 4 -4.48 -0.18 -24.26
CA ASP A 4 -3.39 0.79 -24.21
C ASP A 4 -2.90 0.86 -22.76
N ALA A 5 -1.59 0.68 -22.55
CA ALA A 5 -0.93 0.85 -21.28
C ALA A 5 -0.87 2.35 -20.95
N THR A 6 -2.03 2.93 -20.71
CA THR A 6 -2.18 4.26 -20.12
C THR A 6 -1.82 4.15 -18.64
N ASP A 7 -1.09 5.14 -18.12
CA ASP A 7 -0.66 5.36 -16.74
C ASP A 7 -1.69 4.93 -15.67
N ALA A 8 -1.82 3.63 -15.44
CA ALA A 8 -2.80 3.11 -14.50
C ALA A 8 -2.29 3.41 -13.09
N ASN A 9 -3.02 4.27 -12.39
CA ASN A 9 -2.78 4.56 -11.00
C ASN A 9 -4.09 4.45 -10.22
N SER A 10 -3.97 4.11 -8.95
CA SER A 10 -5.10 4.11 -8.04
C SER A 10 -4.62 4.44 -6.64
N GLU A 11 -5.52 5.02 -5.87
CA GLU A 11 -5.32 5.41 -4.50
C GLU A 11 -6.57 5.07 -3.70
N VAL A 12 -6.40 4.34 -2.62
CA VAL A 12 -7.48 3.87 -1.75
C VAL A 12 -7.11 4.17 -0.30
N SER A 13 -8.00 4.81 0.43
CA SER A 13 -7.89 4.93 1.88
C SER A 13 -8.42 3.66 2.55
N CYS A 14 -7.66 3.09 3.48
CA CYS A 14 -8.01 1.88 4.21
C CYS A 14 -7.60 1.97 5.68
N ALA A 15 -8.12 1.06 6.51
CA ALA A 15 -7.82 1.03 7.94
C ALA A 15 -7.23 -0.33 8.32
N LEU A 16 -5.95 -0.35 8.68
CA LEU A 16 -5.21 -1.57 8.94
C LEU A 16 -5.04 -1.82 10.43
N ARG A 17 -5.13 -3.07 10.86
CA ARG A 17 -4.58 -3.51 12.13
C ARG A 17 -3.07 -3.61 12.00
N VAL A 18 -2.31 -2.94 12.85
CA VAL A 18 -0.83 -2.93 12.77
C VAL A 18 -0.26 -3.78 13.88
N VAL A 19 0.55 -4.76 13.50
CA VAL A 19 1.24 -5.67 14.41
C VAL A 19 2.72 -5.54 14.16
N ALA A 20 3.51 -5.35 15.21
CA ALA A 20 4.96 -5.37 15.12
C ALA A 20 5.51 -6.66 15.74
N ARG A 21 6.58 -7.19 15.14
CA ARG A 21 7.35 -8.29 15.72
C ARG A 21 8.59 -7.71 16.43
N SER A 22 8.71 -8.00 17.72
CA SER A 22 9.91 -7.66 18.48
C SER A 22 11.08 -8.59 18.13
N ALA A 23 12.29 -8.20 18.52
CA ALA A 23 13.52 -8.95 18.24
C ALA A 23 13.52 -10.38 18.80
N ASP A 24 12.72 -10.64 19.84
CA ASP A 24 12.50 -11.98 20.44
C ASP A 24 11.43 -12.82 19.70
N GLY A 25 10.90 -12.32 18.58
CA GLY A 25 9.92 -12.98 17.75
C GLY A 25 8.46 -12.80 18.18
N ARG A 26 8.19 -12.12 19.30
CA ARG A 26 6.82 -11.90 19.79
C ARG A 26 6.07 -10.87 18.95
N LYS A 27 4.83 -11.19 18.59
CA LYS A 27 3.92 -10.25 17.93
C LYS A 27 3.21 -9.41 18.99
N HIS A 28 3.18 -8.09 18.81
CA HIS A 28 2.39 -7.18 19.63
C HIS A 28 1.58 -6.24 18.74
N VAL A 29 0.35 -5.97 19.14
CA VAL A 29 -0.52 -5.05 18.41
C VAL A 29 -0.05 -3.62 18.70
N VAL A 30 0.33 -2.90 17.65
CA VAL A 30 0.69 -1.48 17.70
C VAL A 30 -0.57 -0.61 17.61
N SER A 31 -1.52 -1.02 16.77
CA SER A 31 -2.83 -0.37 16.65
C SER A 31 -3.88 -1.36 16.16
N GLU A 32 -5.08 -1.32 16.72
CA GLU A 32 -6.22 -2.08 16.22
C GLU A 32 -6.80 -1.48 14.94
N ARG A 33 -6.61 -0.18 14.72
CA ARG A 33 -7.10 0.54 13.54
C ARG A 33 -6.23 1.75 13.26
N MET A 34 -5.41 1.69 12.22
CA MET A 34 -4.56 2.79 11.75
C MET A 34 -4.88 3.09 10.29
N GLY A 35 -5.08 4.37 9.97
CA GLY A 35 -5.39 4.79 8.61
C GLY A 35 -4.15 4.73 7.71
N PHE A 36 -4.32 4.17 6.53
CA PHE A 36 -3.32 4.15 5.46
C PHE A 36 -3.96 4.55 4.14
N THR A 37 -3.13 5.08 3.27
CA THR A 37 -3.40 5.21 1.85
C THR A 37 -2.61 4.12 1.13
N PHE A 38 -3.31 3.18 0.52
CA PHE A 38 -2.73 2.24 -0.44
C PHE A 38 -2.71 2.88 -1.81
N ARG A 39 -1.52 3.01 -2.39
CA ARG A 39 -1.30 3.61 -3.70
C ARG A 39 -0.66 2.58 -4.60
N TRP A 40 -1.05 2.55 -5.87
CA TRP A 40 -0.29 1.80 -6.86
C TRP A 40 -0.21 2.54 -8.18
N ARG A 41 0.88 2.28 -8.91
CA ARG A 41 1.14 2.85 -10.22
C ARG A 41 1.81 1.81 -11.11
N ALA A 42 1.24 1.56 -12.28
CA ALA A 42 1.92 0.82 -13.33
C ALA A 42 3.14 1.63 -13.80
N THR A 43 4.32 1.03 -13.69
CA THR A 43 5.59 1.67 -14.10
C THR A 43 6.02 1.21 -15.49
N THR A 44 5.71 -0.04 -15.83
CA THR A 44 5.86 -0.60 -17.18
C THR A 44 4.71 -1.57 -17.45
N HIS A 45 4.69 -2.20 -18.65
CA HIS A 45 3.69 -3.21 -19.00
C HIS A 45 3.72 -4.47 -18.10
N SER A 46 4.78 -4.66 -17.31
CA SER A 46 4.97 -5.86 -16.48
C SER A 46 5.38 -5.56 -15.03
N SER A 47 5.37 -4.29 -14.64
CA SER A 47 5.74 -3.88 -13.28
C SER A 47 4.80 -2.85 -12.70
N VAL A 48 4.54 -3.00 -11.41
CA VAL A 48 3.73 -2.07 -10.62
C VAL A 48 4.50 -1.69 -9.38
N THR A 49 4.49 -0.41 -9.04
CA THR A 49 4.91 0.04 -7.71
C THR A 49 3.67 0.16 -6.83
N VAL A 50 3.69 -0.49 -5.67
CA VAL A 50 2.67 -0.36 -4.63
C VAL A 50 3.29 0.31 -3.40
N ALA A 51 2.52 1.16 -2.73
CA ALA A 51 2.95 1.86 -1.53
C ALA A 51 1.84 1.90 -0.48
N LEU A 52 2.24 1.87 0.79
CA LEU A 52 1.39 2.12 1.95
C LEU A 52 1.93 3.36 2.67
N VAL A 53 1.11 4.41 2.70
CA VAL A 53 1.43 5.68 3.33
C VAL A 53 0.49 5.86 4.52
N PRO A 54 0.97 5.94 5.77
CA PRO A 54 0.14 6.30 6.91
C PRO A 54 -0.57 7.63 6.67
N VAL A 55 -1.82 7.80 7.12
CA VAL A 55 -2.54 9.07 6.94
C VAL A 55 -2.33 10.06 8.10
N ASP A 56 -1.59 9.67 9.13
CA ASP A 56 -1.27 10.51 10.28
C ASP A 56 0.09 11.22 10.12
N GLY A 57 0.54 11.94 11.16
CA GLY A 57 1.84 12.61 11.15
C GLY A 57 3.05 11.69 10.90
N ARG A 58 2.87 10.35 10.90
CA ARG A 58 3.92 9.41 10.50
C ARG A 58 4.10 9.34 8.98
N ALA A 59 3.18 9.84 8.16
CA ALA A 59 3.35 9.93 6.70
C ALA A 59 4.66 10.63 6.29
N THR A 60 5.14 11.53 7.15
CA THR A 60 6.37 12.31 7.00
C THR A 60 7.65 11.51 7.28
N HIS A 61 7.53 10.36 7.96
CA HIS A 61 8.68 9.60 8.49
C HIS A 61 8.67 8.11 8.11
N TRP A 62 7.49 7.53 7.97
CA TRP A 62 7.31 6.10 7.68
C TRP A 62 6.42 5.92 6.47
N ARG A 63 6.94 5.23 5.48
CA ARG A 63 6.23 4.76 4.29
C ARG A 63 6.76 3.37 3.93
N TYR A 64 5.92 2.56 3.31
CA TYR A 64 6.31 1.25 2.81
C TYR A 64 6.10 1.20 1.31
N GLU A 65 7.03 0.58 0.60
CA GLU A 65 6.97 0.43 -0.85
C GLU A 65 7.34 -0.99 -1.26
N ARG A 66 6.78 -1.42 -2.39
CA ARG A 66 7.26 -2.58 -3.14
C ARG A 66 7.14 -2.34 -4.64
N VAL A 67 8.22 -2.60 -5.37
CA VAL A 67 8.15 -2.81 -6.82
C VAL A 67 7.83 -4.28 -7.08
N ILE A 68 6.67 -4.53 -7.67
CA ILE A 68 6.22 -5.85 -8.10
C ILE A 68 6.63 -6.01 -9.57
N THR A 69 7.80 -6.62 -9.78
CA THR A 69 8.25 -7.08 -11.10
C THR A 69 7.53 -8.38 -11.47
N ARG A 70 7.68 -8.83 -12.72
CA ARG A 70 7.18 -10.15 -13.15
C ARG A 70 7.70 -11.28 -12.26
N GLU A 71 8.98 -11.27 -11.91
CA GLU A 71 9.58 -12.30 -11.04
C GLU A 71 8.96 -12.31 -9.64
N VAL A 72 8.79 -11.12 -9.04
CA VAL A 72 8.12 -10.98 -7.73
C VAL A 72 6.67 -11.45 -7.82
N PHE A 73 5.96 -11.07 -8.87
CA PHE A 73 4.58 -11.50 -9.11
C PHE A 73 4.48 -13.02 -9.25
N ASP A 74 5.34 -13.65 -10.06
CA ASP A 74 5.34 -15.09 -10.29
C ASP A 74 5.63 -15.84 -8.97
N GLY A 75 6.52 -15.30 -8.12
CA GLY A 75 6.77 -15.81 -6.76
C GLY A 75 5.54 -15.75 -5.86
N ILE A 76 4.93 -14.56 -5.73
CA ILE A 76 3.70 -14.35 -4.95
C ILE A 76 2.59 -15.28 -5.45
N LYS A 77 2.42 -15.37 -6.77
CA LYS A 77 1.42 -16.20 -7.42
C LYS A 77 1.61 -17.68 -7.10
N ALA A 78 2.85 -18.18 -7.15
CA ALA A 78 3.16 -19.56 -6.82
C ALA A 78 2.95 -19.86 -5.33
N GLU A 79 3.45 -19.00 -4.44
CA GLU A 79 3.34 -19.15 -2.99
C GLU A 79 1.89 -19.16 -2.51
N GLN A 80 1.04 -18.33 -3.10
CA GLN A 80 -0.36 -18.14 -2.68
C GLN A 80 -1.36 -18.81 -3.63
N THR A 81 -0.88 -19.59 -4.61
CA THR A 81 -1.72 -20.30 -5.60
C THR A 81 -2.73 -19.37 -6.29
N LEU A 82 -2.31 -18.14 -6.64
CA LEU A 82 -3.20 -17.13 -7.21
C LEU A 82 -3.54 -17.43 -8.67
N THR A 83 -4.77 -17.13 -9.08
CA THR A 83 -5.24 -17.28 -10.47
C THR A 83 -5.07 -16.01 -11.30
N LEU A 84 -4.48 -14.96 -10.72
CA LEU A 84 -4.28 -13.66 -11.36
C LEU A 84 -3.30 -13.76 -12.55
N ARG A 85 -3.48 -12.84 -13.50
CA ARG A 85 -2.72 -12.85 -14.77
C ARG A 85 -1.41 -12.09 -14.70
N ASP A 86 -1.38 -10.97 -13.97
CA ASP A 86 -0.24 -10.05 -13.92
C ASP A 86 -0.22 -9.23 -12.62
N ALA A 87 0.85 -8.43 -12.46
CA ALA A 87 1.08 -7.56 -11.32
C ALA A 87 0.03 -6.43 -11.19
N VAL A 88 -0.55 -5.96 -12.29
CA VAL A 88 -1.62 -4.95 -12.28
C VAL A 88 -2.89 -5.53 -11.68
N GLY A 89 -3.30 -6.71 -12.13
CA GLY A 89 -4.45 -7.42 -11.58
C GLY A 89 -4.27 -7.77 -10.09
N LEU A 90 -3.03 -8.03 -9.65
CA LEU A 90 -2.69 -8.15 -8.23
C LEU A 90 -2.93 -6.84 -7.46
N ALA A 91 -2.39 -5.72 -7.93
CA ALA A 91 -2.57 -4.42 -7.28
C ALA A 91 -4.03 -3.95 -7.27
N GLU A 92 -4.77 -4.15 -8.37
CA GLU A 92 -6.21 -3.87 -8.47
C GLU A 92 -7.02 -4.72 -7.47
N THR A 93 -6.69 -6.01 -7.35
CA THR A 93 -7.37 -6.92 -6.41
C THR A 93 -7.11 -6.49 -4.97
N CYS A 94 -5.88 -6.07 -4.64
CA CYS A 94 -5.55 -5.51 -3.33
C CYS A 94 -6.35 -4.23 -3.05
N ALA A 95 -6.33 -3.28 -3.99
CA ALA A 95 -7.01 -2.00 -3.84
C ALA A 95 -8.53 -2.17 -3.63
N ARG A 96 -9.14 -3.10 -4.39
CA ARG A 96 -10.56 -3.45 -4.22
C ARG A 96 -10.81 -4.03 -2.83
N ALA A 97 -10.01 -5.02 -2.43
CA ALA A 97 -10.19 -5.68 -1.14
C ALA A 97 -10.00 -4.72 0.05
N LEU A 98 -9.11 -3.73 -0.07
CA LEU A 98 -8.89 -2.69 0.93
C LEU A 98 -9.99 -1.61 0.94
N SER A 99 -10.62 -1.34 -0.21
CA SER A 99 -11.76 -0.39 -0.30
C SER A 99 -13.03 -0.94 0.34
N GLU A 100 -13.18 -2.27 0.35
CA GLU A 100 -14.35 -2.99 0.85
C GLU A 100 -14.28 -3.29 2.36
N ASP A 101 -13.40 -2.60 3.11
CA ASP A 101 -13.25 -2.71 4.58
C ASP A 101 -14.57 -2.33 5.29
N GLY A 102 -15.48 -3.30 5.40
CA GLY A 102 -16.82 -3.14 5.99
C GLY A 102 -17.56 -4.45 6.27
N ASP A 103 -17.33 -5.52 5.50
CA ASP A 103 -18.11 -6.78 5.56
C ASP A 103 -17.32 -7.99 6.11
N GLY A 104 -16.71 -7.87 7.30
CA GLY A 104 -16.02 -9.01 7.95
C GLY A 104 -14.64 -9.35 7.37
N ARG A 105 -14.06 -8.46 6.56
CA ARG A 105 -12.67 -8.52 6.10
C ARG A 105 -11.75 -7.86 7.13
N LEU A 106 -10.62 -8.47 7.43
CA LEU A 106 -9.59 -7.95 8.32
C LEU A 106 -8.29 -7.76 7.54
N SER A 107 -7.82 -6.52 7.44
CA SER A 107 -6.55 -6.19 6.81
C SER A 107 -5.49 -5.92 7.88
N VAL A 108 -4.41 -6.71 7.89
CA VAL A 108 -3.34 -6.67 8.90
C VAL A 108 -2.02 -6.27 8.25
N LEU A 109 -1.34 -5.27 8.81
CA LEU A 109 0.04 -4.93 8.46
C LEU A 109 0.99 -5.47 9.54
N SER A 110 1.70 -6.53 9.22
CA SER A 110 2.75 -7.12 10.05
C SER A 110 4.10 -6.45 9.75
N CYS A 111 4.68 -5.72 10.69
CA CYS A 111 5.96 -5.04 10.57
C CYS A 111 7.07 -5.80 11.30
N GLU A 112 8.18 -6.05 10.62
CA GLU A 112 9.39 -6.66 11.17
C GLU A 112 10.41 -5.56 11.54
N SER A 113 11.30 -5.85 12.49
CA SER A 113 12.29 -4.88 12.98
C SER A 113 13.35 -4.49 11.95
N ASP A 114 13.52 -5.27 10.89
CA ASP A 114 14.47 -5.01 9.81
C ASP A 114 13.88 -4.16 8.66
N GLY A 115 12.70 -3.58 8.87
CA GLY A 115 12.01 -2.74 7.90
C GLY A 115 11.19 -3.53 6.88
N ARG A 116 11.19 -4.87 6.91
CA ARG A 116 10.21 -5.63 6.12
C ARG A 116 8.83 -5.47 6.72
N ALA A 117 7.82 -5.42 5.85
CA ALA A 117 6.44 -5.48 6.27
C ALA A 117 5.66 -6.43 5.36
N ARG A 118 4.53 -6.92 5.86
CA ARG A 118 3.61 -7.78 5.11
C ARG A 118 2.20 -7.30 5.35
N LEU A 119 1.51 -6.96 4.26
CA LEU A 119 0.07 -6.73 4.28
C LEU A 119 -0.62 -8.07 4.07
N GLU A 120 -1.50 -8.44 4.99
CA GLU A 120 -2.32 -9.66 4.95
C GLU A 120 -3.78 -9.22 4.86
N ILE A 121 -4.48 -9.61 3.79
CA ILE A 121 -5.93 -9.39 3.66
C ILE A 121 -6.61 -10.70 3.99
N VAL A 122 -7.40 -10.68 5.05
CA VAL A 122 -8.03 -11.86 5.64
C VAL A 122 -9.53 -11.76 5.48
N GLU A 123 -10.16 -12.82 5.00
CA GLU A 123 -11.62 -12.96 5.03
C GLU A 123 -12.03 -13.82 6.22
N ASP A 124 -13.09 -13.39 6.93
CA ASP A 124 -13.74 -14.21 7.94
C ASP A 124 -14.69 -15.20 7.26
N GLY A 125 -14.29 -16.47 7.21
CA GLY A 125 -15.14 -17.58 6.77
C GLY A 125 -16.09 -18.09 7.85
N GLY A 126 -16.35 -17.32 8.91
CA GLY A 126 -17.22 -17.64 10.04
C GLY A 126 -16.55 -18.52 11.12
N HIS A 127 -15.86 -19.59 10.73
CA HIS A 127 -15.17 -20.49 11.68
C HIS A 127 -13.64 -20.43 11.59
N ARG A 128 -13.11 -19.74 10.59
CA ARG A 128 -11.66 -19.61 10.38
C ARG A 128 -11.38 -18.36 9.56
N LEU A 129 -10.35 -17.63 10.00
CA LEU A 129 -9.71 -16.58 9.23
C LEU A 129 -8.87 -17.20 8.10
N VAL A 130 -9.13 -16.82 6.86
CA VAL A 130 -8.37 -17.27 5.69
C VAL A 130 -7.63 -16.06 5.13
N SER A 131 -6.29 -16.14 5.08
CA SER A 131 -5.47 -15.16 4.34
C SER A 131 -5.78 -15.34 2.86
N VAL A 132 -6.40 -14.33 2.27
CA VAL A 132 -6.81 -14.34 0.86
C VAL A 132 -5.73 -13.71 -0.02
N LEU A 133 -4.91 -12.84 0.56
CA LEU A 133 -3.83 -12.18 -0.16
C LEU A 133 -2.76 -11.65 0.78
N GLU A 134 -1.50 -11.92 0.47
CA GLU A 134 -0.35 -11.38 1.17
C GLU A 134 0.55 -10.59 0.23
N LEU A 135 0.89 -9.36 0.61
CA LEU A 135 1.83 -8.52 -0.13
C LEU A 135 3.04 -8.17 0.73
N PRO A 136 4.26 -8.49 0.28
CA PRO A 136 5.47 -8.06 0.96
C PRO A 136 5.80 -6.60 0.62
N PHE A 137 6.24 -5.86 1.61
CA PHE A 137 6.71 -4.48 1.53
C PHE A 137 8.06 -4.31 2.21
N VAL A 138 8.73 -3.21 1.89
CA VAL A 138 9.92 -2.75 2.60
C VAL A 138 9.71 -1.30 3.00
N ALA A 139 10.13 -0.95 4.22
CA ALA A 139 10.14 0.41 4.70
C ALA A 139 11.06 1.26 3.81
N MET A 140 10.56 2.41 3.40
CA MET A 140 11.35 3.36 2.62
C MET A 140 12.45 3.96 3.49
N GLY A 141 13.63 4.14 2.91
CA GLY A 141 14.73 4.85 3.57
C GLY A 141 14.38 6.32 3.80
N GLU A 142 14.97 6.92 4.85
CA GLU A 142 14.66 8.30 5.26
C GLU A 142 14.84 9.32 4.12
N GLU A 143 15.90 9.17 3.31
CA GLU A 143 16.15 10.06 2.17
C GLU A 143 15.07 9.94 1.09
N ALA A 144 14.57 8.73 0.84
CA ALA A 144 13.50 8.50 -0.13
C ALA A 144 12.19 9.11 0.37
N VAL A 145 11.83 8.90 1.64
CA VAL A 145 10.66 9.54 2.27
C VAL A 145 10.78 11.05 2.20
N ARG A 146 11.93 11.61 2.56
CA ARG A 146 12.17 13.07 2.55
C ARG A 146 12.01 13.66 1.15
N ARG A 147 12.53 12.96 0.12
CA ARG A 147 12.37 13.38 -1.28
C ARG A 147 10.90 13.41 -1.68
N GLU A 148 10.16 12.33 -1.44
CA GLU A 148 8.72 12.28 -1.78
C GLU A 148 7.91 13.34 -1.06
N VAL A 149 8.12 13.51 0.25
CA VAL A 149 7.43 14.54 1.04
C VAL A 149 7.75 15.94 0.50
N SER A 150 8.99 16.18 0.08
CA SER A 150 9.39 17.46 -0.51
C SER A 150 8.70 17.70 -1.85
N GLU A 151 8.57 16.68 -2.69
CA GLU A 151 7.85 16.74 -3.97
C GLU A 151 6.35 16.97 -3.77
N GLU A 152 5.73 16.28 -2.80
CA GLU A 152 4.33 16.48 -2.41
C GLU A 152 4.09 17.91 -1.90
N TYR A 153 4.98 18.41 -1.03
CA TYR A 153 4.91 19.79 -0.53
C TYR A 153 5.06 20.80 -1.66
N ALA A 154 6.00 20.61 -2.58
CA ALA A 154 6.18 21.47 -3.74
C ALA A 154 4.96 21.45 -4.68
N SER A 155 4.29 20.30 -4.82
CA SER A 155 3.02 20.21 -5.56
C SER A 155 1.90 21.01 -4.87
N MET A 156 1.74 20.82 -3.56
CA MET A 156 0.74 21.54 -2.76
C MET A 156 0.96 23.07 -2.80
N GLN A 157 2.21 23.53 -2.74
CA GLN A 157 2.54 24.95 -2.87
C GLN A 157 2.16 25.52 -4.25
N ARG A 158 2.36 24.74 -5.32
CA ARG A 158 1.94 25.14 -6.68
C ARG A 158 0.42 25.26 -6.77
N GLU A 159 -0.30 24.26 -6.27
CA GLU A 159 -1.76 24.26 -6.26
C GLU A 159 -2.34 25.42 -5.42
N LEU A 160 -1.80 25.65 -4.22
CA LEU A 160 -2.16 26.80 -3.39
C LEU A 160 -1.88 28.13 -4.10
N GLY A 161 -0.76 28.23 -4.83
CA GLY A 161 -0.43 29.38 -5.66
C GLY A 161 -1.41 29.59 -6.82
N GLU A 162 -1.91 28.52 -7.44
CA GLU A 162 -2.97 28.56 -8.44
C GLU A 162 -4.31 29.01 -7.86
N TYR A 163 -4.71 28.46 -6.71
CA TYR A 163 -5.90 28.89 -6.00
C TYR A 163 -5.85 30.37 -5.62
N ARG A 164 -4.73 30.84 -5.05
CA ARG A 164 -4.52 32.26 -4.72
C ARG A 164 -4.58 33.16 -5.94
N ARG A 165 -4.05 32.71 -7.09
CA ARG A 165 -4.17 33.46 -8.36
C ARG A 165 -5.61 33.52 -8.86
N LYS A 166 -6.38 32.45 -8.70
CA LYS A 166 -7.74 32.32 -9.23
C LYS A 166 -8.79 33.02 -8.37
N PHE A 167 -8.62 33.06 -7.06
CA PHE A 167 -9.63 33.54 -6.12
C PHE A 167 -9.17 34.72 -5.25
N GLY A 168 -7.93 35.21 -5.45
CA GLY A 168 -7.31 36.19 -4.56
C GLY A 168 -6.77 35.56 -3.27
N SER A 169 -6.11 36.36 -2.43
CA SER A 169 -5.78 35.93 -1.07
C SER A 169 -7.06 35.83 -0.23
N LEU A 170 -7.22 34.74 0.52
CA LEU A 170 -8.12 34.72 1.68
C LEU A 170 -7.73 35.82 2.68
#